data_AF-A0A967ID47-F1
#
_entry.id   AF-A0A967ID47-F1
#
_cell.length_a   1.000
_cell.length_b   1.000
_cell.length_c   1.000
_cell.angle_alpha   90.00
_cell.angle_beta   90.00
_cell.angle_gamma   90.00
#
_symmetry.space_group_name_H-M   'P 1'
#
loop_
_entity.id
_entity.type
_entity.pdbx_description
1 polymer ?
#
loop_
_entity_poly.entity_id
_entity_poly.type
_entity_poly.pdbx_seq_one_letter_code
_entity_poly.pdbx_strand_id
1 'polypeptide(L)'
;MLAACSDKGDEVSVAEPAMDTLVSAAWLEEHLGDPDLVVLDATVIVQPDGSGGFVSVNGRPSYESGHIPTAGFADLFGDLSDGDSPHEFA
;
A
#
# COMPACT_ATOMS: atom_id res chain seq x y z
N MET A 1 -25.48 -54.25 16.74
CA MET A 1 -25.58 -52.79 16.74
C MET A 1 -24.25 -52.23 16.23
N LEU A 2 -24.14 -52.05 14.92
CA LEU A 2 -23.00 -51.39 14.27
C LEU A 2 -23.43 -49.95 14.04
N ALA A 3 -22.84 -48.99 14.75
CA ALA A 3 -23.05 -47.57 14.50
C ALA A 3 -21.95 -47.09 13.55
N ALA A 4 -22.35 -46.68 12.35
CA ALA A 4 -21.50 -45.99 11.40
C ALA A 4 -21.32 -44.54 11.86
N CYS A 5 -20.09 -44.10 12.03
CA CYS A 5 -19.78 -42.67 12.18
C CYS A 5 -19.59 -42.11 10.77
N SER A 6 -20.54 -41.29 10.32
CA SER A 6 -20.43 -40.49 9.10
C SER A 6 -19.33 -39.44 9.28
N ASP A 7 -18.35 -39.48 8.40
CA ASP A 7 -17.40 -38.39 8.14
C ASP A 7 -18.20 -37.24 7.51
N LYS A 8 -18.40 -36.15 8.26
CA LYS A 8 -18.92 -34.90 7.69
C LYS A 8 -17.73 -34.22 7.04
N GLY A 9 -17.78 -34.12 5.72
CA GLY A 9 -16.76 -33.45 4.92
C GLY A 9 -16.47 -32.05 5.45
N ASP A 10 -15.18 -31.77 5.63
CA ASP A 10 -14.65 -30.43 5.75
C ASP A 10 -14.95 -29.68 4.44
N GLU A 11 -16.07 -28.95 4.41
CA GLU A 11 -16.26 -27.89 3.42
C GLU A 11 -15.31 -26.75 3.79
N VAL A 12 -14.08 -26.84 3.29
CA VAL A 12 -13.14 -25.72 3.24
C VAL A 12 -13.77 -24.69 2.32
N SER A 13 -14.34 -23.62 2.89
CA SER A 13 -14.72 -22.44 2.12
C SER A 13 -13.45 -21.94 1.43
N VAL A 14 -13.39 -22.10 0.11
CA VAL A 14 -12.30 -21.58 -0.69
C VAL A 14 -12.37 -20.07 -0.59
N ALA A 15 -11.49 -19.48 0.23
CA ALA A 15 -11.28 -18.05 0.21
C ALA A 15 -10.94 -17.67 -1.24
N GLU A 16 -11.69 -16.73 -1.81
CA GLU A 16 -11.38 -16.20 -3.13
C GLU A 16 -9.92 -15.73 -3.15
N PRO A 17 -9.19 -15.95 -4.26
CA PRO A 17 -7.76 -15.66 -4.28
C PRO A 17 -7.57 -14.20 -3.89
N ALA A 18 -6.87 -13.99 -2.77
CA ALA A 18 -6.47 -12.66 -2.36
C ALA A 18 -5.78 -11.99 -3.55
N MET A 19 -6.17 -10.75 -3.83
CA MET A 19 -5.49 -9.92 -4.82
C MET A 19 -3.98 -10.05 -4.63
N ASP A 20 -3.25 -10.31 -5.72
CA ASP A 20 -1.79 -10.33 -5.69
C ASP A 20 -1.27 -8.98 -5.17
N THR A 21 -0.10 -8.97 -4.53
CA THR A 21 0.43 -7.75 -3.88
C THR A 21 0.86 -6.69 -4.87
N LEU A 22 0.94 -7.03 -6.16
CA LEU A 22 1.24 -6.12 -7.25
C LEU A 22 0.16 -6.21 -8.33
N VAL A 23 -0.15 -5.07 -8.92
CA VAL A 23 -1.10 -4.94 -10.04
C VAL A 23 -0.44 -4.16 -11.18
N SER A 24 -0.95 -4.37 -12.39
CA SER A 24 -0.52 -3.58 -13.55
C SER A 24 -1.17 -2.20 -13.55
N ALA A 25 -0.57 -1.23 -14.26
CA ALA A 25 -1.16 0.10 -14.44
C ALA A 25 -2.52 0.04 -15.17
N ALA A 26 -2.67 -0.88 -16.13
CA ALA A 26 -3.94 -1.08 -16.83
C ALA A 26 -5.05 -1.60 -15.89
N TRP A 27 -4.71 -2.55 -15.01
CA TRP A 27 -5.63 -3.00 -13.97
C TRP A 27 -6.02 -1.83 -13.06
N LEU A 28 -5.05 -1.04 -12.59
CA LEU A 28 -5.34 0.09 -11.72
C LEU A 28 -6.28 1.09 -12.40
N GLU A 29 -6.03 1.45 -13.66
CA GLU A 29 -6.88 2.34 -14.45
C GLU A 29 -8.33 1.85 -14.54
N GLU A 30 -8.53 0.54 -14.76
CA GLU A 30 -9.87 -0.09 -14.83
C GLU A 30 -10.63 -0.06 -13.48
N HIS A 31 -9.92 0.02 -12.35
CA HIS A 31 -10.49 -0.12 -11.00
C HIS A 31 -10.47 1.20 -10.19
N LEU A 32 -10.01 2.33 -10.74
CA LEU A 32 -9.92 3.63 -10.03
C LEU A 32 -11.25 4.13 -9.44
N GLY A 33 -12.38 3.63 -9.96
CA GLY A 33 -13.73 3.98 -9.50
C GLY A 33 -14.30 3.05 -8.43
N ASP A 34 -13.58 2.00 -8.03
CA ASP A 34 -14.09 1.02 -7.08
C ASP A 34 -14.18 1.64 -5.68
N PRO A 35 -15.33 1.52 -4.99
CA PRO A 35 -15.54 2.19 -3.71
C PRO A 35 -14.64 1.66 -2.59
N ASP A 36 -14.14 0.43 -2.75
CA ASP A 36 -13.27 -0.25 -1.79
C ASP A 36 -11.77 -0.13 -2.16
N LEU A 37 -11.42 0.63 -3.20
CA LEU A 37 -10.03 0.90 -3.59
C LEU A 37 -9.57 2.29 -3.10
N VAL A 38 -8.48 2.32 -2.33
CA VAL A 38 -7.79 3.56 -1.94
C VAL A 38 -6.40 3.55 -2.57
N VAL A 39 -6.11 4.60 -3.35
CA VAL A 39 -4.77 4.81 -3.92
C VAL A 39 -4.00 5.78 -3.03
N LEU A 40 -2.77 5.42 -2.67
CA LEU A 40 -1.87 6.27 -1.89
C LEU A 40 -0.57 6.49 -2.64
N ASP A 41 -0.18 7.76 -2.79
CA ASP A 41 1.14 8.16 -3.23
C ASP A 41 2.04 8.36 -2.01
N ALA A 42 3.05 7.50 -1.86
CA ALA A 42 4.01 7.52 -0.75
C ALA A 42 5.40 8.01 -1.21
N THR A 43 5.45 8.95 -2.16
CA THR A 43 6.71 9.44 -2.73
C THR A 43 7.62 10.09 -1.67
N VAL A 44 8.85 9.60 -1.59
CA VAL A 44 10.00 10.24 -0.92
C VAL A 44 11.11 10.41 -1.93
N ILE A 45 11.67 11.61 -2.02
CA ILE A 45 12.74 11.93 -2.97
C ILE A 45 14.08 11.84 -2.24
N VAL A 46 14.96 10.96 -2.70
CA VAL A 46 16.34 10.88 -2.19
C VAL A 46 17.26 11.62 -3.15
N GLN A 47 17.98 12.63 -2.65
CA GLN A 47 18.87 13.46 -3.46
C GLN A 47 20.20 13.75 -2.76
N PRO A 48 21.27 14.08 -3.50
CA PRO A 48 22.55 14.45 -2.90
C PRO A 48 22.42 15.70 -2.03
N ASP A 49 23.12 15.74 -0.91
CA ASP A 49 23.10 16.87 0.03
C ASP A 49 24.17 17.95 -0.26
N GLY A 50 25.05 17.70 -1.24
CA GLY A 50 26.18 18.57 -1.58
C GLY A 50 27.44 18.39 -0.71
N SER A 51 27.39 17.53 0.31
CA SER A 51 28.52 17.19 1.19
C SER A 51 29.12 15.80 0.89
N GLY A 52 28.57 15.10 -0.10
CA GLY A 52 28.91 13.72 -0.44
C GLY A 52 27.97 12.69 0.19
N GLY A 53 26.92 13.14 0.89
CA GLY A 53 25.84 12.33 1.41
C GLY A 53 24.56 12.43 0.59
N PHE A 54 23.48 11.90 1.17
CA PHE A 54 22.13 11.96 0.64
C PHE A 54 21.18 12.48 1.71
N VAL A 55 20.12 13.14 1.26
CA VAL A 55 19.01 13.59 2.10
C VAL A 55 17.70 13.12 1.48
N SER A 56 16.78 12.70 2.34
CA SER A 56 15.41 12.36 2.00
C SER A 56 14.57 13.65 2.05
N VAL A 57 13.72 13.88 1.05
CA VAL A 57 12.84 15.05 0.96
C VAL A 57 11.40 14.58 0.74
N ASN A 58 10.47 15.22 1.43
CA ASN A 58 9.04 14.94 1.31
C ASN A 58 8.56 15.14 -0.13
N GLY A 59 7.90 14.12 -0.70
CA GLY A 59 7.42 14.13 -2.08
C GLY A 59 6.17 14.96 -2.34
N ARG A 60 5.58 15.60 -1.33
CA ARG A 60 4.35 16.40 -1.45
C ARG A 60 4.37 17.39 -2.62
N PRO A 61 5.44 18.17 -2.87
CA PRO A 61 5.47 19.06 -4.04
C PRO A 61 5.36 18.33 -5.39
N SER A 62 5.92 17.11 -5.49
CA SER A 62 5.80 16.28 -6.70
C SER A 62 4.36 15.79 -6.87
N TYR A 63 3.76 15.27 -5.80
CA TYR A 63 2.36 14.85 -5.79
C TYR A 63 1.42 16.00 -6.20
N GLU A 64 1.63 17.21 -5.66
CA GLU A 64 0.84 18.40 -6.02
C GLU A 64 1.02 18.81 -7.48
N SER A 65 2.18 18.54 -8.08
CA SER A 65 2.43 18.80 -9.51
C SER A 65 1.72 17.81 -10.44
N GLY A 66 1.42 16.61 -9.96
CA GLY A 66 0.70 15.58 -10.69
C GLY A 66 0.69 14.25 -9.94
N HIS A 67 -0.46 13.59 -9.91
CA HIS A 67 -0.67 12.29 -9.28
C HIS A 67 -1.78 11.51 -10.00
N ILE A 68 -1.89 10.22 -9.68
CA ILE A 68 -2.98 9.37 -10.17
C ILE A 68 -4.31 9.93 -9.63
N PRO A 69 -5.38 10.00 -10.44
CA PRO A 69 -6.70 10.41 -9.96
C PRO A 69 -7.13 9.61 -8.72
N THR A 70 -7.86 10.25 -7.81
CA THR A 70 -8.31 9.70 -6.51
C THR A 70 -7.23 9.36 -5.49
N ALA A 71 -5.94 9.39 -5.86
CA ALA A 71 -4.87 9.17 -4.90
C ALA A 71 -4.89 10.20 -3.77
N GLY A 72 -4.58 9.75 -2.56
CA GLY A 72 -4.18 10.61 -1.44
C GLY A 72 -2.66 10.59 -1.28
N PHE A 73 -2.07 11.64 -0.68
CA PHE A 73 -0.65 11.64 -0.34
C PHE A 73 -0.42 11.02 1.05
N ALA A 74 0.45 10.02 1.12
CA ALA A 74 0.88 9.33 2.32
C ALA A 74 2.17 9.99 2.85
N ASP A 75 2.03 10.85 3.87
CA ASP A 75 3.16 11.61 4.42
C ASP A 75 4.02 10.75 5.36
N LEU A 76 5.05 10.12 4.78
CA LEU A 76 6.00 9.29 5.53
C LEU A 76 6.91 10.08 6.49
N PHE A 77 7.00 11.42 6.39
CA PHE A 77 7.81 12.20 7.35
C PHE A 77 7.00 12.68 8.55
N GLY A 78 5.68 12.75 8.40
CA GLY A 78 4.77 13.25 9.42
C GLY A 78 3.73 12.21 9.78
N ASP A 79 2.59 12.26 9.11
CA ASP A 79 1.36 11.57 9.51
C ASP A 79 1.50 10.04 9.66
N LEU A 80 2.47 9.42 8.99
CA LEU A 80 2.66 7.97 8.96
C LEU A 80 3.96 7.47 9.62
N SER A 81 4.65 8.33 10.36
CA SER A 81 5.85 7.94 11.11
C SER A 81 5.81 8.43 12.56
N ASP A 82 6.51 7.73 13.44
CA ASP A 82 6.72 8.18 14.81
C ASP A 82 7.69 9.38 14.86
N GLY A 83 7.15 10.57 15.10
CA GLY A 83 7.91 11.81 15.22
C GLY A 83 8.86 11.89 16.43
N ASP A 84 8.72 11.00 17.40
CA ASP A 84 9.64 10.89 18.55
C ASP A 84 10.78 9.87 18.29
N SER A 85 10.76 9.17 17.16
CA SER A 85 11.76 8.17 16.79
C SER A 85 13.07 8.80 16.31
N PRO A 86 14.23 8.17 16.57
CA PRO A 86 15.50 8.55 15.95
C PRO A 86 15.63 8.13 14.48
N HIS A 87 14.63 7.43 13.92
CA HIS A 87 14.62 6.96 12.53
C HIS A 87 13.56 7.73 11.72
N GLU A 88 13.90 8.10 10.48
CA GLU A 88 13.02 8.92 9.63
C GLU A 88 11.66 8.27 9.29
N PHE A 89 11.59 6.93 9.25
CA PHE A 89 10.39 6.16 8.83
C PHE A 89 10.10 5.02 9.81
N ALA A 90 9.74 5.36 11.04
CA ALA A 90 9.53 4.41 12.15
C ALA A 90 8.06 4.13 12.44
#